data_AF-A0A9E7CKI0-F1
#
_entry.id   AF-A0A9E7CKI0-F1
#
_cell.length_a   1.000
_cell.length_b   1.000
_cell.length_c   1.000
_cell.angle_alpha   90.00
_cell.angle_beta   90.00
_cell.angle_gamma   90.00
#
_symmetry.space_group_name_H-M   'P 1'
#
loop_
_entity.id
_entity.type
_entity.pdbx_description
1 polymer ?
#
loop_
_entity_poly.entity_id
_entity_poly.type
_entity_poly.pdbx_seq_one_letter_code
_entity_poly.pdbx_strand_id
1 'polypeptide(L)'
;MDLLRFLLAFWVLLAHMLPWFSYVNQNDNRVIFETFFVIQSALIKVFQKHGETHPAVLGFIFLSGYCIHRNGFRFGLSSSFKKFFVRRAFRILPIYWLGILTGVFLFFKSFAQSPLKAEALLGTASIEALPVLVKFFGLSSFIPALFKVSFQGNGVLTTVMVEIWLYIAYGLVYFLCLNKIPLKKTAVIFGMIWGLSFFACSYASCL
;
A
#
# COMPACT_ATOMS: atom_id res chain seq x y z
N MET A 1 7.63 -7.89 -16.31
CA MET A 1 7.18 -7.88 -14.90
C MET A 1 7.73 -6.68 -14.15
N ASP A 2 9.04 -6.46 -14.14
CA ASP A 2 9.61 -5.30 -13.40
C ASP A 2 9.27 -3.94 -14.02
N LEU A 3 9.19 -3.84 -15.36
CA LEU A 3 8.66 -2.65 -16.04
C LEU A 3 7.23 -2.32 -15.59
N LEU A 4 6.35 -3.33 -15.49
CA LEU A 4 4.97 -3.12 -15.04
C LEU A 4 4.93 -2.64 -13.58
N ARG A 5 5.77 -3.20 -12.70
CA ARG A 5 5.89 -2.73 -11.31
C ARG A 5 6.39 -1.30 -11.24
N PHE A 6 7.36 -0.94 -12.08
CA PHE A 6 7.86 0.43 -12.18
C PHE A 6 6.75 1.38 -12.62
N LEU A 7 5.98 1.05 -13.67
CA LEU A 7 4.87 1.87 -14.15
C LEU A 7 3.80 2.07 -13.06
N LEU A 8 3.44 1.02 -12.33
CA LEU A 8 2.48 1.12 -11.23
C LEU A 8 3.00 1.96 -10.06
N ALA A 9 4.27 1.80 -9.68
CA ALA A 9 4.88 2.59 -8.62
C ALA A 9 5.01 4.07 -9.02
N PHE A 10 5.40 4.34 -10.27
CA PHE A 10 5.48 5.69 -10.82
C PHE A 10 4.10 6.35 -10.88
N TRP A 11 3.06 5.60 -11.24
CA TRP A 11 1.69 6.10 -11.18
C TRP A 11 1.29 6.50 -9.75
N VAL A 12 1.54 5.65 -8.74
CA VAL A 12 1.27 6.00 -7.34
C VAL A 12 2.04 7.27 -6.93
N LEU A 13 3.31 7.40 -7.33
CA LEU A 13 4.11 8.60 -7.07
C LEU A 13 3.43 9.85 -7.66
N LEU A 14 3.07 9.83 -8.95
CA LEU A 14 2.40 10.95 -9.61
C LEU A 14 1.10 11.34 -8.91
N ALA A 15 0.30 10.36 -8.49
CA ALA A 15 -0.96 10.59 -7.81
C ALA A 15 -0.79 11.34 -6.46
N HIS A 16 0.35 11.17 -5.79
CA HIS A 16 0.64 11.84 -4.52
C HIS A 16 1.43 13.15 -4.69
N MET A 17 2.27 13.26 -5.73
CA MET A 17 3.06 14.47 -5.97
C MET A 17 2.21 15.64 -6.46
N LEU A 18 1.15 15.39 -7.23
CA LEU A 18 0.33 16.45 -7.84
C LEU A 18 -0.40 17.36 -6.83
N PRO A 19 -1.15 16.82 -5.84
CA PRO A 19 -1.79 17.66 -4.83
C PRO A 19 -0.74 18.47 -4.05
N TRP A 20 0.39 17.84 -3.74
CA TRP A 20 1.50 18.46 -3.01
C TRP A 20 2.11 19.62 -3.80
N PHE A 21 2.41 19.43 -5.08
CA PHE A 21 2.87 20.51 -5.92
C PHE A 21 1.81 21.61 -6.07
N SER A 22 0.51 21.29 -6.19
CA SER A 22 -0.54 22.30 -6.34
C SER A 22 -0.62 23.21 -5.11
N TYR A 23 -0.35 22.63 -3.93
CA TYR A 23 -0.34 23.36 -2.68
C TYR A 23 0.93 24.20 -2.51
N VAL A 24 2.08 23.69 -2.92
CA VAL A 24 3.38 24.40 -2.77
C VAL A 24 3.54 25.52 -3.80
N ASN A 25 3.06 25.32 -5.03
CA ASN A 25 3.27 26.23 -6.16
C ASN A 25 2.03 27.08 -6.52
N GLN A 26 1.20 27.44 -5.54
CA GLN A 26 -0.03 28.23 -5.77
C GLN A 26 0.19 29.54 -6.56
N ASN A 27 1.43 30.04 -6.63
CA ASN A 27 1.78 31.30 -7.27
C ASN A 27 2.56 31.20 -8.60
N ASP A 28 3.02 30.01 -9.02
CA ASP A 28 3.92 29.90 -10.20
C ASP A 28 3.61 28.69 -11.10
N ASN A 29 3.41 28.98 -12.39
CA ASN A 29 3.22 28.06 -13.54
C ASN A 29 1.93 27.22 -13.61
N ARG A 30 0.89 27.83 -14.22
CA ARG A 30 -0.43 27.21 -14.46
C ARG A 30 -0.48 26.15 -15.58
N VAL A 31 0.40 26.22 -16.58
CA VAL A 31 0.21 25.46 -17.85
C VAL A 31 0.59 23.97 -17.76
N ILE A 32 1.68 23.61 -17.08
CA ILE A 32 2.07 22.20 -16.90
C ILE A 32 1.09 21.47 -15.96
N PHE A 33 0.43 22.23 -15.09
CA PHE A 33 -0.52 21.72 -14.11
C PHE A 33 -1.84 21.25 -14.70
N GLU A 34 -2.36 21.93 -15.72
CA GLU A 34 -3.71 21.65 -16.23
C GLU A 34 -3.81 20.26 -16.87
N THR A 35 -2.88 19.88 -17.75
CA THR A 35 -2.91 18.55 -18.39
C THR A 35 -2.77 17.42 -17.38
N PHE A 36 -1.86 17.56 -16.42
CA PHE A 36 -1.68 16.55 -15.36
C PHE A 36 -2.87 16.49 -14.40
N PHE A 37 -3.46 17.64 -14.06
CA PHE A 37 -4.65 17.73 -13.22
C PHE A 37 -5.88 17.12 -13.89
N VAL A 38 -6.05 17.30 -15.21
CA VAL A 38 -7.13 16.68 -15.99
C VAL A 38 -6.97 15.17 -16.02
N ILE A 39 -5.77 14.67 -16.32
CA ILE A 39 -5.48 13.23 -16.31
C ILE A 39 -5.74 12.65 -14.91
N GLN A 40 -5.20 13.28 -13.86
CA GLN A 40 -5.40 12.81 -12.50
C GLN A 40 -6.87 12.85 -12.08
N SER A 41 -7.60 13.93 -12.37
CA SER A 41 -9.03 14.05 -12.05
C SER A 41 -9.85 12.99 -12.76
N ALA A 42 -9.52 12.66 -14.01
CA ALA A 42 -10.13 11.55 -14.72
C ALA A 42 -9.83 10.21 -14.04
N LEU A 43 -8.58 9.97 -13.65
CA LEU A 43 -8.17 8.75 -12.96
C LEU A 43 -8.82 8.63 -11.57
N ILE A 44 -8.91 9.71 -10.79
CA ILE A 44 -9.60 9.74 -9.50
C ILE A 44 -11.10 9.45 -9.69
N LYS A 45 -11.75 10.04 -10.71
CA LYS A 45 -13.16 9.78 -10.99
C LYS A 45 -13.43 8.33 -11.39
N VAL A 46 -12.52 7.72 -12.15
CA VAL A 46 -12.65 6.33 -12.62
C VAL A 46 -12.29 5.32 -11.52
N PHE A 47 -11.30 5.62 -10.69
CA PHE A 47 -10.69 4.63 -9.80
C PHE A 47 -10.75 4.94 -8.30
N GLN A 48 -11.08 6.17 -7.89
CA GLN A 48 -11.07 6.62 -6.49
C GLN A 48 -12.27 7.52 -6.16
N LYS A 49 -13.45 7.23 -6.71
CA LYS A 49 -14.66 8.04 -6.54
C LYS A 49 -15.06 8.27 -5.07
N HIS A 50 -14.60 7.39 -4.17
CA HIS A 50 -14.85 7.44 -2.71
C HIS A 50 -13.58 7.52 -1.84
N GLY A 51 -12.44 7.95 -2.40
CA GLY A 51 -11.17 8.01 -1.63
C GLY A 51 -10.59 6.63 -1.30
N GLU A 52 -10.99 5.61 -2.07
CA GLU A 52 -10.57 4.22 -1.90
C GLU A 52 -9.14 3.95 -2.36
N THR A 53 -8.67 2.73 -2.09
CA THR A 53 -7.30 2.28 -2.36
C THR A 53 -6.96 2.42 -3.84
N HIS A 54 -5.89 3.15 -4.15
CA HIS A 54 -5.45 3.39 -5.52
C HIS A 54 -5.24 2.05 -6.27
N PRO A 55 -5.83 1.82 -7.45
CA PRO A 55 -5.83 0.51 -8.13
C PRO A 55 -4.42 0.02 -8.47
N ALA A 56 -3.47 0.93 -8.68
CA ALA A 56 -2.06 0.54 -8.88
C ALA A 56 -1.46 -0.18 -7.66
N VAL A 57 -1.97 0.08 -6.45
CA VAL A 57 -1.60 -0.64 -5.22
C VAL A 57 -2.12 -2.08 -5.28
N LEU A 58 -3.36 -2.29 -5.72
CA LEU A 58 -3.91 -3.64 -5.94
C LEU A 58 -3.10 -4.39 -7.00
N GLY A 59 -2.74 -3.72 -8.10
CA GLY A 59 -1.84 -4.25 -9.12
C GLY A 59 -0.48 -4.63 -8.53
N PHE A 60 0.07 -3.81 -7.64
CA PHE A 60 1.34 -4.08 -6.96
C PHE A 60 1.24 -5.32 -6.05
N ILE A 61 0.17 -5.43 -5.26
CA ILE A 61 -0.11 -6.59 -4.39
C ILE A 61 -0.31 -7.86 -5.23
N PHE A 62 -1.01 -7.77 -6.36
CA PHE A 62 -1.22 -8.92 -7.24
C PHE A 62 0.09 -9.38 -7.87
N LEU A 63 0.92 -8.44 -8.37
CA LEU A 63 2.22 -8.77 -8.96
C LEU A 63 3.26 -9.20 -7.92
N SER A 64 3.15 -8.73 -6.68
CA SER A 64 4.00 -9.18 -5.58
C SER A 64 3.57 -10.58 -5.11
N GLY A 65 2.26 -10.81 -5.09
CA GLY A 65 1.53 -12.05 -4.82
C GLY A 65 1.81 -13.19 -5.80
N TYR A 66 1.78 -12.88 -7.10
CA TYR A 66 2.13 -13.79 -8.18
C TYR A 66 3.58 -14.32 -8.05
N CYS A 67 4.46 -13.52 -7.44
CA CYS A 67 5.83 -13.92 -7.10
C CYS A 67 5.96 -14.62 -5.73
N ILE A 68 4.87 -14.93 -5.02
CA ILE A 68 4.93 -15.67 -3.75
C ILE A 68 5.25 -17.14 -4.00
N HIS A 69 4.60 -17.77 -4.99
CA HIS A 69 4.58 -19.24 -5.02
C HIS A 69 5.49 -19.88 -6.07
N ARG A 70 5.82 -19.17 -7.15
CA ARG A 70 6.74 -19.66 -8.19
C ARG A 70 7.59 -18.51 -8.67
N ASN A 71 8.91 -18.71 -8.71
CA ASN A 71 9.85 -17.87 -9.45
C ASN A 71 9.49 -17.90 -10.94
N GLY A 72 8.38 -17.26 -11.35
CA GLY A 72 7.85 -17.19 -12.71
C GLY A 72 7.79 -18.54 -13.42
N PHE A 73 6.66 -19.26 -13.36
CA PHE A 73 6.42 -20.50 -14.13
C PHE A 73 7.48 -21.62 -14.04
N ARG A 74 8.54 -21.50 -13.23
CA ARG A 74 9.52 -22.57 -13.02
C ARG A 74 8.90 -23.66 -12.16
N PHE A 75 8.28 -24.63 -12.83
CA PHE A 75 7.96 -25.93 -12.24
C PHE A 75 9.28 -26.57 -11.77
N GLY A 76 9.37 -26.93 -10.48
CA GLY A 76 10.43 -27.83 -10.00
C GLY A 76 11.36 -27.33 -8.91
N LEU A 77 11.43 -26.03 -8.58
CA LEU A 77 12.23 -25.58 -7.43
C LEU A 77 11.37 -25.37 -6.19
N SER A 78 11.39 -26.37 -5.30
CA SER A 78 11.04 -26.24 -3.89
C SER A 78 11.98 -25.22 -3.22
N SER A 79 11.71 -23.93 -3.37
CA SER A 79 12.35 -22.95 -2.48
C SER A 79 11.69 -23.10 -1.11
N SER A 80 12.46 -23.58 -0.13
CA SER A 80 12.00 -23.71 1.27
C SER A 80 11.22 -22.46 1.68
N PHE A 81 9.99 -22.67 2.15
CA PHE A 81 9.05 -21.63 2.56
C PHE A 81 9.72 -20.59 3.48
N LYS A 82 10.58 -21.05 4.40
CA LYS A 82 11.40 -20.20 5.27
C LYS A 82 12.24 -19.18 4.48
N LYS A 83 12.92 -19.60 3.42
CA LYS A 83 13.72 -18.72 2.55
C LYS A 83 12.86 -17.69 1.81
N PHE A 84 11.60 -18.02 1.52
CA PHE A 84 10.66 -17.07 0.94
C PHE A 84 10.31 -15.95 1.91
N PHE A 85 9.86 -16.28 3.13
CA PHE A 85 9.50 -15.30 4.16
C PHE A 85 10.66 -14.38 4.53
N VAL A 86 11.83 -14.97 4.77
CA VAL A 86 13.04 -14.22 5.13
C VAL A 86 13.37 -13.17 4.06
N ARG A 87 13.40 -13.56 2.78
CA ARG A 87 13.69 -12.61 1.69
C ARG A 87 12.67 -11.47 1.61
N ARG A 88 11.39 -11.75 1.84
CA ARG A 88 10.34 -10.72 1.81
C ARG A 88 10.40 -9.78 3.01
N ALA A 89 10.61 -10.33 4.20
CA ALA A 89 10.79 -9.54 5.42
C ALA A 89 11.96 -8.56 5.27
N PHE A 90 13.14 -9.04 4.84
CA PHE A 90 14.32 -8.19 4.64
C PHE A 90 14.20 -7.20 3.46
N ARG A 91 13.29 -7.45 2.51
CA ARG A 91 13.05 -6.51 1.40
C ARG A 91 12.10 -5.39 1.80
N ILE A 92 11.06 -5.71 2.58
CA ILE A 92 9.93 -4.81 2.82
C ILE A 92 10.05 -4.09 4.17
N LEU A 93 10.35 -4.81 5.25
CA LEU A 93 10.37 -4.23 6.60
C LEU A 93 11.41 -3.11 6.77
N PRO A 94 12.66 -3.22 6.26
CA PRO A 94 13.63 -2.14 6.44
C PRO A 94 13.19 -0.85 5.76
N ILE A 95 12.67 -0.94 4.53
CA ILE A 95 12.18 0.23 3.78
C ILE A 95 10.91 0.80 4.43
N TYR A 96 10.05 -0.07 4.95
CA TYR A 96 8.87 0.34 5.69
C TYR A 96 9.23 1.15 6.95
N TRP A 97 10.10 0.61 7.80
CA TRP A 97 10.55 1.31 9.01
C TRP A 97 11.30 2.58 8.69
N LEU A 98 12.16 2.57 7.67
CA LEU A 98 12.81 3.76 7.18
C LEU A 98 11.78 4.82 6.75
N GLY A 99 10.74 4.43 6.02
CA GLY A 99 9.64 5.32 5.62
C GLY A 99 8.90 5.93 6.81
N ILE A 100 8.65 5.16 7.88
CA ILE A 100 8.07 5.70 9.12
C ILE A 100 9.02 6.71 9.75
N LEU A 101 10.28 6.34 9.97
CA LEU A 101 11.26 7.19 10.65
C LEU A 101 11.52 8.48 9.87
N THR A 102 11.64 8.39 8.55
CA THR A 102 11.74 9.55 7.67
C THR A 102 10.49 10.42 7.76
N GLY A 103 9.29 9.84 7.78
CA GLY A 103 8.03 10.59 7.96
C GLY A 103 8.00 11.36 9.28
N VAL A 104 8.36 10.71 10.40
CA VAL A 104 8.45 11.33 11.72
C VAL A 104 9.49 12.46 11.72
N PHE A 105 10.67 12.21 11.16
CA PHE A 105 11.73 13.22 11.08
C PHE A 105 11.30 14.44 10.26
N LEU A 106 10.73 14.23 9.06
CA LEU A 106 10.28 15.30 8.18
C LEU A 106 9.11 16.08 8.77
N PHE A 107 8.22 15.42 9.52
CA PHE A 107 7.17 16.10 10.28
C PHE A 107 7.79 17.13 11.24
N PHE A 108 8.72 16.73 12.11
CA PHE A 108 9.34 17.64 13.07
C PHE A 108 10.11 18.78 12.40
N LYS A 109 10.81 18.48 11.29
CA LYS A 109 11.51 19.51 10.51
C LYS A 109 10.55 20.52 9.88
N SER A 110 9.42 20.06 9.34
CA SER A 110 8.42 20.91 8.71
C SER A 110 7.67 21.77 9.74
N PHE A 111 7.28 21.17 10.86
CA PHE A 111 6.61 21.88 11.97
C PHE A 111 7.51 22.93 12.62
N ALA A 112 8.82 22.68 12.72
CA ALA A 112 9.78 23.67 13.22
C ALA A 112 9.91 24.89 12.30
N GLN A 113 9.63 24.75 11.00
CA GLN A 113 9.69 25.86 10.04
C GLN A 113 8.37 26.63 9.96
N SER A 114 7.24 25.93 9.83
CA SER A 114 5.92 26.55 9.74
C SER A 114 4.82 25.56 10.16
N PRO A 115 4.32 25.64 11.40
CA PRO A 115 3.29 24.72 11.91
C PRO A 115 2.02 24.71 11.06
N LEU A 116 1.49 25.88 10.70
CA LEU A 116 0.26 26.02 9.92
C LEU A 116 0.35 25.37 8.53
N LYS A 117 1.48 25.57 7.82
CA LYS A 117 1.67 24.96 6.50
C LYS A 117 1.92 23.46 6.60
N ALA A 118 2.65 23.02 7.63
CA ALA A 118 2.95 21.62 7.85
C ALA A 118 1.68 20.81 8.18
N GLU A 119 0.81 21.33 9.04
CA GLU A 119 -0.48 20.69 9.37
C GLU A 119 -1.36 20.57 8.12
N ALA A 120 -1.50 21.64 7.34
CA ALA A 120 -2.30 21.65 6.12
C ALA A 120 -1.78 20.67 5.04
N LEU A 121 -0.45 20.52 4.92
CA LEU A 121 0.18 19.61 3.96
C LEU A 121 0.16 18.14 4.39
N LEU A 122 0.37 17.87 5.69
CA LEU A 122 0.51 16.52 6.23
C LEU A 122 -0.82 15.95 6.73
N GLY A 123 -1.84 16.80 6.90
CA GLY A 123 -3.13 16.43 7.50
C GLY A 123 -2.98 15.91 8.94
N THR A 124 -1.89 16.28 9.62
CA THR A 124 -1.52 15.77 10.94
C THR A 124 -1.05 16.94 11.79
N ALA A 125 -1.73 17.22 12.90
CA ALA A 125 -1.41 18.33 13.81
C ALA A 125 -0.31 17.97 14.83
N SER A 126 -0.26 16.70 15.24
CA SER A 126 0.70 16.20 16.24
C SER A 126 1.12 14.76 15.94
N ILE A 127 2.34 14.40 16.36
CA ILE A 127 2.83 13.02 16.37
C ILE A 127 3.00 12.58 17.81
N GLU A 128 2.23 11.56 18.20
CA GLU A 128 2.35 10.89 19.49
C GLU A 128 3.07 9.54 19.35
N ALA A 129 3.73 9.11 20.42
CA ALA A 129 4.51 7.87 20.42
C ALA A 129 3.65 6.62 20.20
N LEU A 130 2.48 6.53 20.84
CA LEU A 130 1.61 5.35 20.73
C LEU A 130 1.08 5.13 19.30
N PRO A 131 0.53 6.13 18.60
CA PRO A 131 0.20 6.02 17.17
C PRO A 131 1.37 5.60 16.27
N VAL A 132 2.58 6.12 16.54
CA VAL A 132 3.78 5.72 15.80
C VAL A 132 4.09 4.25 16.05
N LEU A 133 3.99 3.76 17.28
CA LEU A 133 4.20 2.34 17.60
C LEU A 133 3.13 1.45 16.96
N VAL A 134 1.86 1.84 17.01
CA VAL A 134 0.76 1.15 16.32
C VAL A 134 1.04 1.02 14.83
N LYS A 135 1.58 2.08 14.21
CA LYS A 135 2.02 2.07 12.81
C LYS A 135 3.26 1.20 12.63
N PHE A 136 4.26 1.31 13.50
CA PHE A 136 5.52 0.57 13.43
C PHE A 136 5.32 -0.95 13.40
N PHE A 137 4.37 -1.45 14.19
CA PHE A 137 3.96 -2.87 14.21
C PHE A 137 2.88 -3.23 13.17
N GLY A 138 2.38 -2.24 12.41
CA GLY A 138 1.36 -2.46 11.39
C GLY A 138 -0.01 -2.88 11.95
N LEU A 139 -0.30 -2.56 13.23
CA LEU A 139 -1.55 -2.95 13.88
C LEU A 139 -2.77 -2.26 13.26
N SER A 140 -2.58 -1.04 12.75
CA SER A 140 -3.63 -0.28 12.06
C SER A 140 -4.03 -0.85 10.71
N SER A 141 -3.25 -1.78 10.15
CA SER A 141 -3.61 -2.52 8.93
C SER A 141 -4.66 -3.59 9.19
N PHE A 142 -4.89 -3.99 10.44
CA PHE A 142 -5.87 -5.01 10.81
C PHE A 142 -7.05 -4.50 11.61
N ILE A 143 -6.83 -3.51 12.46
CA ILE A 143 -7.84 -3.01 13.37
C ILE A 143 -8.31 -1.66 12.80
N PRO A 144 -9.49 -1.60 12.14
CA PRO A 144 -9.96 -0.37 11.50
C PRO A 144 -10.06 0.82 12.47
N ALA A 145 -10.37 0.54 13.74
CA ALA A 145 -10.40 1.56 14.79
C ALA A 145 -9.04 2.25 15.00
N LEU A 146 -7.93 1.53 14.75
CA LEU A 146 -6.58 2.07 14.87
C LEU A 146 -6.11 2.80 13.60
N PHE A 147 -6.85 2.70 12.49
CA PHE A 147 -6.50 3.37 11.24
C PHE A 147 -6.43 4.89 11.42
N LYS A 148 -7.48 5.49 11.98
CA LYS A 148 -7.58 6.94 12.24
C LYS A 148 -6.43 7.43 13.13
N VAL A 149 -6.09 6.65 14.15
CA VAL A 149 -5.03 6.97 15.11
C VAL A 149 -3.66 6.95 14.43
N SER A 150 -3.40 5.99 13.55
CA SER A 150 -2.13 5.85 12.82
C SER A 150 -2.02 6.71 11.55
N PHE A 151 -3.03 7.52 11.26
CA PHE A 151 -3.12 8.34 10.06
C PHE A 151 -2.24 9.59 10.18
N GLN A 152 -0.92 9.37 10.21
CA GLN A 152 0.12 10.40 10.29
C GLN A 152 0.70 10.68 8.91
N GLY A 153 -0.11 11.27 8.01
CA GLY A 153 0.31 11.76 6.68
C GLY A 153 0.88 10.71 5.71
N ASN A 154 0.76 9.41 6.01
CA ASN A 154 1.34 8.36 5.19
C ASN A 154 0.46 7.11 5.20
N GLY A 155 -0.69 7.21 4.51
CA GLY A 155 -1.64 6.09 4.33
C GLY A 155 -1.10 4.98 3.43
N VAL A 156 -0.16 5.31 2.52
CA VAL A 156 0.46 4.32 1.62
C VAL A 156 1.25 3.28 2.41
N LEU A 157 1.95 3.67 3.49
CA LEU A 157 2.64 2.73 4.36
C LEU A 157 1.71 1.66 4.95
N THR A 158 0.44 1.99 5.22
CA THR A 158 -0.54 1.00 5.72
C THR A 158 -0.73 -0.16 4.74
N THR A 159 -0.72 0.12 3.43
CA THR A 159 -0.85 -0.92 2.39
C THR A 159 0.36 -1.85 2.32
N VAL A 160 1.55 -1.34 2.64
CA VAL A 160 2.77 -2.14 2.75
C VAL A 160 2.68 -3.11 3.93
N MET A 161 2.09 -2.69 5.06
CA MET A 161 1.85 -3.61 6.17
C MET A 161 0.74 -4.61 5.91
N VAL A 162 -0.32 -4.22 5.19
CA VAL A 162 -1.31 -5.20 4.70
C VAL A 162 -0.61 -6.28 3.88
N GLU A 163 0.34 -5.94 3.01
CA GLU A 163 1.12 -6.91 2.24
C GLU A 163 1.91 -7.88 3.15
N ILE A 164 2.61 -7.38 4.18
CA ILE A 164 3.32 -8.23 5.15
C ILE A 164 2.36 -9.18 5.87
N TRP A 165 1.22 -8.65 6.31
CA TRP A 165 0.21 -9.45 7.00
C TRP A 165 -0.44 -10.50 6.11
N LEU A 166 -0.69 -10.19 4.84
CA LEU A 166 -1.11 -11.18 3.85
C LEU A 166 -0.06 -12.28 3.66
N TYR A 167 1.23 -11.94 3.65
CA TYR A 167 2.27 -12.96 3.63
C TYR A 167 2.22 -13.83 4.89
N ILE A 168 2.14 -13.24 6.08
CA ILE A 168 2.06 -13.99 7.35
C ILE A 168 0.82 -14.90 7.35
N ALA A 169 -0.35 -14.37 6.99
CA ALA A 169 -1.60 -15.12 6.90
C ALA A 169 -1.49 -16.27 5.89
N TYR A 170 -0.95 -16.03 4.71
CA TYR A 170 -0.64 -17.06 3.74
C TYR A 170 0.31 -18.12 4.32
N GLY A 171 1.31 -17.68 5.09
CA GLY A 171 2.22 -18.50 5.88
C GLY A 171 1.50 -19.51 6.77
N LEU A 172 0.63 -18.97 7.61
CA LEU A 172 -0.17 -19.71 8.58
C LEU A 172 -1.15 -20.65 7.89
N VAL A 173 -1.92 -20.16 6.92
CA VAL A 173 -2.89 -20.98 6.17
C VAL A 173 -2.20 -22.12 5.41
N TYR A 174 -1.03 -21.86 4.83
CA TYR A 174 -0.25 -22.89 4.17
C TYR A 174 0.17 -23.99 5.16
N PHE A 175 0.72 -23.61 6.31
CA PHE A 175 1.22 -24.56 7.31
C PHE A 175 0.08 -25.32 8.02
N LEU A 176 -1.00 -24.64 8.37
CA LEU A 176 -2.12 -25.19 9.14
C LEU A 176 -3.07 -26.03 8.27
N CYS A 177 -3.36 -25.57 7.05
CA CYS A 177 -4.44 -26.14 6.23
C CYS A 177 -3.94 -26.75 4.92
N LEU A 178 -3.08 -26.05 4.18
CA LEU A 178 -2.83 -26.37 2.76
C LEU A 178 -1.70 -27.36 2.55
N ASN A 179 -0.80 -27.56 3.52
CA ASN A 179 0.22 -28.61 3.43
C ASN A 179 -0.38 -30.03 3.34
N LYS A 180 -1.69 -30.15 3.61
CA LYS A 180 -2.47 -31.39 3.49
C LYS A 180 -3.37 -31.43 2.25
N ILE A 181 -3.46 -30.34 1.46
CA ILE A 181 -4.40 -30.19 0.35
C ILE A 181 -3.65 -30.04 -0.98
N PRO A 182 -4.01 -30.78 -2.04
CA PRO A 182 -3.33 -30.68 -3.33
C PRO A 182 -3.49 -29.29 -3.96
N LEU A 183 -2.39 -28.76 -4.50
CA LEU A 183 -2.24 -27.38 -4.99
C LEU A 183 -3.34 -26.91 -5.97
N LYS A 184 -3.85 -27.79 -6.82
CA LYS A 184 -4.95 -27.47 -7.75
C LYS A 184 -6.21 -27.01 -7.02
N LYS A 185 -6.56 -27.65 -5.89
CA LYS A 185 -7.72 -27.29 -5.08
C LYS A 185 -7.49 -25.95 -4.36
N THR A 186 -6.29 -25.74 -3.88
CA THR A 186 -5.87 -24.48 -3.23
C THR A 186 -6.01 -23.28 -4.16
N ALA A 187 -5.52 -23.39 -5.40
CA ALA A 187 -5.61 -22.32 -6.39
C ALA A 187 -7.07 -21.97 -6.74
N VAL A 188 -7.93 -22.98 -6.84
CA VAL A 188 -9.36 -22.82 -7.09
C VAL A 188 -10.05 -22.12 -5.92
N ILE A 189 -9.73 -22.50 -4.67
CA ILE A 189 -10.28 -21.84 -3.47
C ILE A 189 -9.88 -20.36 -3.42
N PHE A 190 -8.59 -20.03 -3.60
CA PHE A 190 -8.15 -18.64 -3.61
C PHE A 190 -8.72 -17.85 -4.78
N GLY A 191 -8.86 -18.47 -5.96
CA GLY A 191 -9.52 -17.85 -7.11
C GLY A 191 -10.99 -17.51 -6.83
N MET A 192 -11.72 -18.41 -6.17
CA MET A 192 -13.11 -18.16 -5.75
C MET A 192 -13.22 -17.07 -4.69
N ILE A 193 -12.38 -17.12 -3.64
CA ILE A 193 -12.36 -16.09 -2.59
C ILE A 193 -12.06 -14.72 -3.21
N TRP A 194 -11.05 -14.64 -4.08
CA TRP A 194 -10.69 -13.39 -4.74
C TRP A 194 -11.80 -12.87 -5.66
N GLY A 195 -12.41 -13.75 -6.46
CA GLY A 195 -13.56 -13.40 -7.30
C GLY A 195 -14.74 -12.86 -6.47
N LEU A 196 -15.07 -13.53 -5.37
CA LEU A 196 -16.14 -13.11 -4.45
C LEU A 196 -15.80 -11.77 -3.77
N SER A 197 -14.56 -11.55 -3.33
CA SER A 197 -14.12 -10.28 -2.75
C SER A 197 -14.17 -9.13 -3.77
N PHE A 198 -13.80 -9.38 -5.03
CA PHE A 198 -13.87 -8.40 -6.11
C PHE A 198 -15.33 -8.01 -6.43
N PHE A 199 -16.23 -9.00 -6.50
CA PHE A 199 -17.66 -8.77 -6.69
C PHE A 199 -18.30 -8.04 -5.51
N ALA A 200 -17.98 -8.41 -4.27
CA ALA A 200 -18.50 -7.76 -3.07
C ALA A 200 -18.04 -6.31 -2.95
N CYS A 201 -16.78 -6.02 -3.29
CA CYS A 201 -16.26 -4.66 -3.31
C CYS A 201 -16.94 -3.81 -4.39
N SER A 202 -17.11 -4.36 -5.60
CA SER A 202 -17.79 -3.68 -6.72
C SER A 202 -19.27 -3.38 -6.43
N TYR A 203 -19.94 -4.24 -5.66
CA TYR A 203 -21.34 -4.03 -5.22
C TYR A 203 -21.46 -3.01 -4.08
N ALA A 204 -20.50 -2.99 -3.15
CA ALA A 204 -20.48 -2.02 -2.06
C ALA A 204 -20.27 -0.57 -2.57
N SER A 205 -19.64 -0.41 -3.74
CA SER A 205 -19.49 0.89 -4.43
C SER A 205 -20.73 1.35 -5.22
N CYS A 206 -21.82 0.57 -5.25
CA CYS A 206 -23.09 0.92 -5.92
C CYS A 206 -24.23 1.30 -4.96
N LEU A 207 -23.98 1.28 -3.65
CA LEU A 207 -24.90 1.75 -2.59
C LEU A 207 -24.36 3.03 -1.96
#